data_AF-A0A840R519-F1
#
_entry.id   AF-A0A840R519-F1
#
_cell.length_a   1.000
_cell.length_b   1.000
_cell.length_c   1.000
_cell.angle_alpha   90.00
_cell.angle_beta   90.00
_cell.angle_gamma   90.00
#
_symmetry.space_group_name_H-M   'P 1'
#
loop_
_entity.id
_entity.type
_entity.pdbx_description
1 polymer ?
#
loop_
_entity_poly.entity_id
_entity_poly.type
_entity_poly.pdbx_seq_one_letter_code
_entity_poly.pdbx_strand_id
1 'polypeptide(L)' 'MFKSTLCLLISAAGQGAGYTASARHWNEAAMKRHAQMGFAEGWAMVVEQLAALAEA' A
#
# COMPACT_ATOMS: atom_id res chain seq x y z
N MET A 1 -19.13 2.53 -1.06
CA MET A 1 -17.97 1.91 -0.38
C MET A 1 -17.28 0.99 -1.37
N PHE A 2 -16.02 1.24 -1.74
CA PHE A 2 -15.26 0.32 -2.59
C PHE A 2 -14.92 -0.91 -1.75
N LYS A 3 -15.45 -2.07 -2.12
CA LYS A 3 -15.03 -3.33 -1.51
C LYS A 3 -13.71 -3.72 -2.16
N SER A 4 -12.62 -3.51 -1.42
CA SER A 4 -11.27 -3.92 -1.81
C SER A 4 -10.60 -4.64 -0.64
N THR A 5 -9.84 -5.68 -0.95
CA THR A 5 -8.97 -6.35 0.02
C THR A 5 -7.55 -5.85 -0.18
N LEU A 6 -6.94 -5.34 0.87
CA LEU A 6 -5.51 -5.00 0.89
C LEU A 6 -4.70 -6.26 1.23
N CYS A 7 -3.64 -6.50 0.47
CA CYS A 7 -2.64 -7.50 0.77
C CYS A 7 -1.27 -6.82 0.90
N LEU A 8 -0.65 -6.98 2.06
CA LEU A 8 0.68 -6.47 2.37
C LEU A 8 1.64 -7.66 2.49
N LEU A 9 2.72 -7.61 1.74
CA LEU A 9 3.86 -8.50 1.89
C LEU A 9 5.03 -7.72 2.48
N ILE A 10 5.65 -8.27 3.52
CA ILE A 10 6.87 -7.74 4.12
C ILE A 10 7.96 -8.80 3.96
N SER A 11 9.14 -8.37 3.52
CA SER A 11 10.31 -9.24 3.38
C SER A 11 11.52 -8.63 4.08
N ALA A 12 12.44 -9.49 4.53
CA ALA A 12 13.74 -9.03 5.00
C ALA A 12 14.54 -8.47 3.81
N ALA A 13 15.15 -7.30 4.00
CA ALA A 13 15.95 -6.62 2.98
C ALA A 13 17.23 -6.04 3.60
N GLY A 14 18.24 -6.90 3.83
CA GLY A 14 19.52 -6.48 4.40
C GLY A 14 19.36 -5.79 5.76
N GLN A 15 19.72 -4.51 5.84
CA GLN A 15 19.58 -3.70 7.06
C GLN A 15 18.18 -3.05 7.21
N GLY A 16 17.20 -3.43 6.39
CA GLY A 16 15.84 -2.89 6.44
C GLY A 16 14.76 -3.91 6.06
N ALA A 17 13.57 -3.41 5.79
CA ALA A 17 12.42 -4.21 5.36
C ALA A 17 11.95 -3.79 3.96
N GLY A 18 11.82 -4.77 3.07
CA GLY A 18 11.11 -4.60 1.82
C GLY A 18 9.61 -4.73 2.06
N TYR A 19 8.81 -3.92 1.37
CA TYR A 19 7.34 -4.05 1.42
C TYR A 19 6.74 -3.98 0.03
N THR A 20 5.66 -4.72 -0.17
CA THR A 20 4.82 -4.64 -1.36
C THR A 20 3.37 -4.58 -0.92
N ALA A 21 2.67 -3.53 -1.32
CA ALA A 21 1.23 -3.41 -1.09
C ALA A 21 0.46 -3.56 -2.39
N SER A 22 -0.58 -4.38 -2.34
CA SER A 22 -1.48 -4.60 -3.46
C SER A 22 -2.92 -4.48 -3.00
N ALA A 23 -3.73 -3.76 -3.78
CA ALA A 23 -5.16 -3.66 -3.56
C ALA A 23 -5.88 -4.51 -4.62
N ARG A 24 -6.66 -5.50 -4.17
CA ARG A 24 -7.49 -6.32 -5.05
C ARG A 24 -8.91 -5.77 -5.05
N HIS A 25 -9.46 -5.57 -6.25
CA HIS A 25 -10.82 -5.08 -6.49
C HIS A 25 -11.65 -6.12 -7.21
N TRP A 26 -12.97 -5.99 -7.08
CA TRP A 26 -13.93 -6.89 -7.71
C TRP A 26 -13.95 -6.79 -9.24
N ASN A 27 -13.76 -5.59 -9.78
CA ASN A 27 -13.73 -5.35 -11.22
C ASN A 27 -12.75 -4.22 -11.58
N GLU A 28 -12.46 -4.10 -12.87
CA GLU A 28 -11.50 -3.13 -13.40
C GLU A 28 -11.92 -1.68 -13.16
N ALA A 29 -13.22 -1.36 -13.28
CA ALA A 29 -13.73 -0.01 -13.04
C ALA A 29 -13.50 0.45 -11.60
N ALA A 30 -13.68 -0.44 -10.62
CA ALA A 30 -13.39 -0.17 -9.22
C ALA A 30 -11.89 -0.02 -8.96
N MET A 31 -11.05 -0.83 -9.62
CA MET A 31 -9.59 -0.70 -9.54
C MET A 31 -9.12 0.65 -10.09
N LYS A 32 -9.57 1.02 -11.30
CA LYS A 32 -9.22 2.30 -11.93
C LYS A 32 -9.66 3.48 -11.09
N ARG A 33 -10.87 3.43 -10.53
CA ARG A 33 -11.36 4.48 -9.63
C ARG A 33 -10.51 4.59 -8.37
N HIS A 34 -10.11 3.47 -7.76
CA HIS A 34 -9.25 3.50 -6.59
C HIS A 34 -7.84 4.03 -6.90
N ALA A 35 -7.29 3.66 -8.06
CA ALA A 35 -6.02 4.22 -8.53
C ALA A 35 -6.12 5.74 -8.74
N GLN A 36 -7.18 6.23 -9.39
CA GLN A 36 -7.43 7.66 -9.60
C GLN A 36 -7.63 8.46 -8.31
N MET A 37 -8.08 7.80 -7.24
CA MET A 37 -8.20 8.40 -5.91
C MET A 37 -6.85 8.57 -5.19
N GLY A 38 -5.76 8.05 -5.75
CA GLY A 38 -4.41 8.23 -5.22
C GLY A 38 -3.94 7.09 -4.31
N PHE A 39 -4.27 5.83 -4.64
CA PHE A 39 -3.85 4.69 -3.83
C PHE A 39 -2.32 4.62 -3.66
N ALA A 40 -1.55 4.85 -4.71
CA ALA A 40 -0.09 4.75 -4.66
C ALA A 40 0.52 5.86 -3.80
N GLU A 41 0.04 7.08 -3.96
CA GLU A 41 0.47 8.27 -3.22
C GLU A 41 0.11 8.12 -1.74
N GLY A 42 -1.15 7.75 -1.44
CA GLY A 42 -1.60 7.52 -0.08
C GLY A 42 -0.83 6.38 0.60
N TRP A 43 -0.49 5.33 -0.14
CA TRP A 43 0.32 4.23 0.40
C TRP A 43 1.77 4.63 0.66
N ALA A 44 2.37 5.47 -0.20
CA ALA A 44 3.71 6.01 0.04
C ALA A 44 3.77 6.80 1.36
N MET A 45 2.75 7.63 1.65
CA MET A 45 2.66 8.37 2.91
C MET A 45 2.58 7.44 4.14
N VAL A 46 1.79 6.35 4.06
CA VAL A 46 1.70 5.37 5.15
C VAL A 46 3.06 4.75 5.45
N VAL A 47 3.84 4.45 4.41
CA VAL A 47 5.17 3.87 4.55
C VAL A 47 6.15 4.87 5.16
N GLU A 48 6.13 6.13 4.72
CA GLU A 48 6.96 7.18 5.31
C GLU A 48 6.66 7.35 6.81
N GLN A 49 5.37 7.36 7.18
CA GLN A 49 4.95 7.43 8.58
C GLN A 49 5.41 6.21 9.38
N LEU A 50 5.33 5.02 8.79
CA LEU A 50 5.79 3.79 9.44
C LEU A 50 7.31 3.78 9.62
N ALA A 51 8.08 4.25 8.63
CA ALA A 51 9.53 4.37 8.71
C ALA A 51 9.95 5.34 9.82
N ALA A 52 9.31 6.52 9.87
CA ALA A 52 9.56 7.50 10.92
C ALA A 52 9.32 6.94 12.34
N LEU A 53 8.31 6.06 12.52
CA LEU A 53 8.05 5.39 13.79
C LEU A 53 9.06 4.28 14.10
N ALA A 54 9.56 3.57 13.10
CA ALA A 54 10.49 2.47 13.29
C ALA A 54 11.94 2.94 13.54
N GLU A 55 12.30 4.13 13.06
CA GLU A 55 13.62 4.74 13.20
C GLU A 55 13.76 5.64 14.44
N ALA A 56 12.67 5.88 15.18
CA ALA A 56 12.66 6.66 16.42
C ALA A 56 13.17 5.86 17.63
#